data_AF-A0A7W8EBW8-F1
#
_entry.id   AF-A0A7W8EBW8-F1
#
_cell.length_a   1.000
_cell.length_b   1.000
_cell.length_c   1.000
_cell.angle_alpha   90.00
_cell.angle_beta   90.00
_cell.angle_gamma   90.00
#
_symmetry.space_group_name_H-M   'P 1'
#
loop_
_entity.id
_entity.type
_entity.pdbx_description
1 polymer ?
#
loop_
_entity_poly.entity_id
_entity_poly.type
_entity_poly.pdbx_seq_one_letter_code
_entity_poly.pdbx_strand_id
1 'polypeptide(L)'
;MNFETTTVTRRTVLGGVLASAVASMVPSTVFAEVVDFGADGCAHGSHSNKANLYAFPGVQPETTVIAATWPVRLNRFDSSAQKESQVTIHAGAQRWDVELPRGAADAVLLEQHGSRIFAGSVATRPGTDGVVLKAVIIEMPKKVLGGSGAMDIWAERVLHAGQRQRVGSPFIAALVAEDAGLARSYHNISPSDDREMLMEGVVKAIAAKGRKSGMAGDPDAYARRLASRLLPDVLHYDPQWPSGFTFAAQNGRHPEEVSDLVVNTILSGSPAPGSPKADVRLQTPFPFFSRHDSAA
;
A
#
# COMPACT_ATOMS: atom_id res chain seq x y z
N MET A 1 -8.04 34.92 -45.63
CA MET A 1 -7.83 35.13 -44.18
C MET A 1 -7.05 33.92 -43.68
N ASN A 2 -5.78 34.13 -43.38
CA ASN A 2 -4.83 33.09 -42.98
C ASN A 2 -5.04 32.77 -41.49
N PHE A 3 -5.22 31.50 -41.16
CA PHE A 3 -5.09 31.03 -39.78
C PHE A 3 -3.65 30.55 -39.60
N GLU A 4 -2.85 31.32 -38.88
CA GLU A 4 -1.54 30.89 -38.41
C GLU A 4 -1.71 29.71 -37.46
N THR A 5 -1.13 28.58 -37.85
CA THR A 5 -0.96 27.40 -37.00
C THR A 5 0.38 27.56 -36.29
N THR A 6 0.36 27.96 -35.01
CA THR A 6 1.59 28.01 -34.21
C THR A 6 1.81 26.66 -33.55
N THR A 7 2.80 25.94 -34.09
CA THR A 7 3.32 24.67 -33.64
C THR A 7 4.01 24.79 -32.28
N VAL A 8 3.72 23.85 -31.38
CA VAL A 8 4.40 23.68 -30.09
C VAL A 8 5.81 23.14 -30.32
N THR A 9 6.84 23.81 -29.77
CA THR A 9 8.19 23.23 -29.63
C THR A 9 8.56 22.96 -28.19
N ARG A 10 8.90 21.69 -27.95
CA ARG A 10 9.41 21.07 -26.73
C ARG A 10 10.86 21.49 -26.48
N ARG A 11 11.09 22.71 -25.97
CA ARG A 11 12.38 23.13 -25.39
C ARG A 11 12.14 24.36 -24.53
N THR A 12 12.72 24.38 -23.33
CA THR A 12 12.63 25.43 -22.30
C THR A 12 11.53 25.26 -21.25
N VAL A 13 11.52 24.13 -20.55
CA VAL A 13 11.20 24.12 -19.10
C VAL A 13 12.15 23.14 -18.41
N LEU A 14 13.44 23.49 -18.44
CA LEU A 14 14.42 23.04 -17.46
C LEU A 14 14.82 24.29 -16.70
N GLY A 15 14.36 24.40 -15.46
CA GLY A 15 14.60 25.52 -14.57
C GLY A 15 13.63 25.39 -13.41
N GLY A 16 14.14 24.97 -12.26
CA GLY A 16 13.35 24.49 -11.14
C GLY A 16 12.40 25.50 -10.51
N VAL A 17 11.45 24.92 -9.76
CA VAL A 17 10.71 25.50 -8.63
C VAL A 17 9.83 26.72 -8.94
N LEU A 18 8.54 26.47 -9.15
CA LEU A 18 7.46 27.16 -8.41
C LEU A 18 6.12 26.44 -8.57
N ALA A 19 5.70 25.83 -7.47
CA ALA A 19 4.30 25.51 -7.18
C ALA A 19 3.53 26.79 -6.82
N SER A 20 2.20 26.71 -6.93
CA SER A 20 1.19 27.67 -6.44
C SER A 20 0.93 28.92 -7.29
N ALA A 21 0.04 28.80 -8.28
CA ALA A 21 -1.07 29.75 -8.51
C ALA A 21 -1.87 29.37 -9.77
N VAL A 22 -2.84 28.46 -9.65
CA VAL A 22 -4.09 28.54 -10.43
C VAL A 22 -5.25 28.13 -9.51
N ALA A 23 -5.51 29.00 -8.54
CA ALA A 23 -6.78 29.08 -7.83
C ALA A 23 -7.36 30.46 -8.15
N SER A 24 -7.93 30.60 -9.34
CA SER A 24 -8.63 31.82 -9.76
C SER A 24 -9.35 31.60 -11.09
N MET A 25 -10.54 30.95 -11.06
CA MET A 25 -11.62 31.11 -12.05
C MET A 25 -12.94 30.43 -11.52
N VAL A 26 -13.51 31.03 -10.46
CA VAL A 26 -14.92 31.51 -10.22
C VAL A 26 -16.13 30.79 -10.91
N PRO A 27 -17.39 30.75 -10.37
CA PRO A 27 -17.95 31.00 -9.02
C PRO A 27 -18.89 29.90 -8.45
N SER A 28 -19.24 30.07 -7.17
CA SER A 28 -20.32 29.45 -6.40
C SER A 28 -21.74 29.97 -6.71
N THR A 29 -22.72 29.09 -6.95
CA THR A 29 -24.16 29.24 -6.57
C THR A 29 -24.87 27.88 -6.63
N VAL A 30 -25.20 27.26 -5.49
CA VAL A 30 -26.51 27.16 -4.80
C VAL A 30 -27.54 26.19 -5.40
N PHE A 31 -28.04 25.30 -4.51
CA PHE A 31 -29.27 24.50 -4.49
C PHE A 31 -29.24 23.04 -4.97
N ALA A 32 -29.08 22.16 -3.96
CA ALA A 32 -30.00 21.10 -3.50
C ALA A 32 -30.62 20.08 -4.47
N GLU A 33 -30.88 18.90 -3.88
CA GLU A 33 -31.67 17.78 -4.38
C GLU A 33 -30.90 16.88 -5.38
N VAL A 34 -30.71 15.58 -5.15
CA VAL A 34 -31.75 14.55 -4.94
C VAL A 34 -31.13 13.22 -4.42
N VAL A 35 -31.83 12.61 -3.46
CA VAL A 35 -31.83 11.20 -2.98
C VAL A 35 -30.87 10.76 -1.87
N ASP A 36 -31.51 10.66 -0.70
CA ASP A 36 -31.30 9.83 0.47
C ASP A 36 -31.35 8.32 0.17
N PHE A 37 -30.44 7.55 0.77
CA PHE A 37 -30.69 6.15 1.13
C PHE A 37 -30.12 5.87 2.51
N GLY A 38 -31.01 5.89 3.51
CA GLY A 38 -31.10 4.82 4.51
C GLY A 38 -30.17 4.96 5.70
N ALA A 39 -30.70 5.57 6.75
CA ALA A 39 -30.29 5.29 8.11
C ALA A 39 -30.55 3.80 8.42
N ASP A 40 -29.52 2.96 8.33
CA ASP A 40 -29.35 1.77 9.17
C ASP A 40 -27.90 1.28 9.09
N GLY A 41 -27.25 1.23 10.25
CA GLY A 41 -25.95 0.59 10.44
C GLY A 41 -24.74 1.51 10.32
N CYS A 42 -24.52 2.34 11.34
CA CYS A 42 -23.17 2.83 11.67
C CYS A 42 -22.27 1.62 12.01
N ALA A 43 -21.80 0.90 11.00
CA ALA A 43 -20.54 0.20 11.13
C ALA A 43 -19.47 1.29 11.18
N HIS A 44 -18.95 1.58 12.37
CA HIS A 44 -17.65 2.22 12.50
C HIS A 44 -16.64 1.33 11.77
N GLY A 45 -16.49 1.56 10.47
CA GLY A 45 -15.46 0.99 9.65
C GLY A 45 -14.16 1.47 10.23
N SER A 46 -13.54 0.62 11.05
CA SER A 46 -12.15 0.79 11.48
C SER A 46 -11.33 0.84 10.20
N HIS A 47 -11.08 2.05 9.70
CA HIS A 47 -10.14 2.28 8.62
C HIS A 47 -8.80 1.78 9.16
N SER A 48 -8.45 0.58 8.72
CA SER A 48 -7.26 -0.13 9.12
C SER A 48 -6.08 0.79 8.88
N ASN A 49 -5.44 1.28 9.95
CA ASN A 49 -4.21 2.09 9.91
C ASN A 49 -2.98 1.30 9.39
N LYS A 50 -3.22 0.26 8.58
CA LYS A 50 -2.22 -0.70 8.14
C LYS A 50 -1.48 -0.16 6.94
N ALA A 51 -0.17 -0.29 6.98
CA ALA A 51 0.64 -0.17 5.79
C ALA A 51 0.37 -1.35 4.85
N ASN A 52 0.42 -1.09 3.56
CA ASN A 52 0.23 -2.07 2.49
C ASN A 52 1.46 -2.06 1.60
N LEU A 53 1.81 -3.23 1.09
CA LEU A 53 2.84 -3.45 0.10
C LEU A 53 2.20 -4.02 -1.17
N TYR A 54 2.66 -3.52 -2.32
CA TYR A 54 2.20 -3.88 -3.65
C TYR A 54 3.38 -4.19 -4.54
N ALA A 55 3.17 -5.10 -5.48
CA ALA A 55 4.11 -5.44 -6.53
C ALA A 55 3.33 -5.88 -7.76
N PHE A 56 3.52 -5.19 -8.88
CA PHE A 56 2.75 -5.40 -10.10
C PHE A 56 3.50 -4.90 -11.35
N PRO A 57 3.10 -5.32 -12.57
CA PRO A 57 3.69 -4.82 -13.80
C PRO A 57 3.45 -3.31 -13.98
N GLY A 58 4.45 -2.59 -14.47
CA GLY A 58 4.25 -1.19 -14.85
C GLY A 58 3.56 -1.05 -16.21
N VAL A 59 3.16 0.18 -16.55
CA VAL A 59 2.50 0.49 -17.83
C VAL A 59 3.47 0.38 -19.00
N GLN A 60 4.74 0.69 -18.78
CA GLN A 60 5.76 0.47 -19.79
C GLN A 60 6.07 -1.03 -19.90
N PRO A 61 6.21 -1.57 -21.11
CA PRO A 61 6.72 -2.93 -21.28
C PRO A 61 8.03 -3.10 -20.51
N GLU A 62 8.21 -4.25 -19.87
CA GLU A 62 9.42 -4.55 -19.11
C GLU A 62 9.68 -3.67 -17.88
N THR A 63 8.67 -3.00 -17.32
CA THR A 63 8.78 -2.36 -16.00
C THR A 63 7.97 -3.10 -14.93
N THR A 64 8.43 -2.95 -13.69
CA THR A 64 7.79 -3.44 -12.47
C THR A 64 7.63 -2.27 -11.52
N VAL A 65 6.52 -2.27 -10.79
CA VAL A 65 6.19 -1.30 -9.77
C VAL A 65 6.17 -1.99 -8.43
N ILE A 66 6.89 -1.43 -7.47
CA ILE A 66 6.77 -1.77 -6.04
C ILE A 66 6.25 -0.54 -5.34
N ALA A 67 5.24 -0.71 -4.48
CA ALA A 67 4.73 0.42 -3.72
C ALA A 67 4.43 0.04 -2.28
N ALA A 68 4.81 0.93 -1.35
CA ALA A 68 4.39 0.87 0.03
C ALA A 68 3.45 2.06 0.30
N THR A 69 2.28 1.81 0.90
CA THR A 69 1.31 2.87 1.22
C THR A 69 0.78 2.73 2.64
N TRP A 70 0.47 3.83 3.31
CA TRP A 70 -0.14 3.78 4.64
C TRP A 70 -0.96 5.04 4.92
N PRO A 71 -2.09 4.92 5.63
CA PRO A 71 -2.89 6.07 6.00
C PRO A 71 -2.20 6.85 7.13
N VAL A 72 -2.28 8.17 7.05
CA VAL A 72 -1.85 9.11 8.09
C VAL A 72 -3.00 10.04 8.41
N ARG A 73 -3.34 10.18 9.69
CA ARG A 73 -4.36 11.14 10.12
C ARG A 73 -3.73 12.51 10.28
N LEU A 74 -4.24 13.50 9.54
CA LEU A 74 -3.92 14.91 9.72
C LEU A 74 -4.72 15.45 10.89
N ASN A 75 -4.12 15.47 12.08
CA ASN A 75 -4.73 16.15 13.22
C ASN A 75 -4.35 17.64 13.17
N ARG A 76 -5.34 18.53 13.14
CA ARG A 76 -5.15 19.99 12.92
C ARG A 76 -4.34 20.69 14.04
N PHE A 77 -4.11 20.00 15.16
CA PHE A 77 -3.42 20.51 16.35
C PHE A 77 -2.09 19.81 16.66
N ASP A 78 -1.70 18.80 15.87
CA ASP A 78 -0.49 18.02 16.17
C ASP A 78 0.58 18.21 15.08
N SER A 79 1.36 19.28 15.23
CA SER A 79 2.58 19.53 14.44
C SER A 79 3.71 18.54 14.74
N SER A 80 3.51 17.61 15.69
CA SER A 80 4.44 16.53 16.02
C SER A 80 4.04 15.16 15.42
N ALA A 81 2.81 15.04 14.88
CA ALA A 81 2.25 13.78 14.36
C ALA A 81 2.84 13.26 13.04
N GLN A 82 3.70 14.02 12.35
CA GLN A 82 4.28 13.60 11.07
C GLN A 82 5.79 13.77 11.05
N LYS A 83 6.49 12.82 11.67
CA LYS A 83 7.93 12.59 11.49
C LYS A 83 8.18 11.13 11.17
N GLU A 84 7.48 10.62 10.17
CA GLU A 84 7.97 9.45 9.45
C GLU A 84 9.17 9.95 8.64
N SER A 85 10.37 9.51 8.99
CA SER A 85 11.60 10.05 8.41
C SER A 85 12.05 9.26 7.20
N GLN A 86 11.77 7.96 7.17
CA GLN A 86 12.37 7.05 6.20
C GLN A 86 11.52 5.80 6.00
N VAL A 87 11.44 5.38 4.73
CA VAL A 87 10.92 4.08 4.33
C VAL A 87 12.03 3.35 3.60
N THR A 88 12.26 2.10 3.99
CA THR A 88 13.15 1.20 3.29
C THR A 88 12.31 0.14 2.59
N ILE A 89 12.53 -0.05 1.29
CA ILE A 89 11.94 -1.16 0.53
C ILE A 89 13.05 -2.12 0.13
N HIS A 90 12.86 -3.39 0.44
CA HIS A 90 13.74 -4.50 0.08
C HIS A 90 13.08 -5.34 -1.00
N ALA A 91 13.79 -5.63 -2.09
CA ALA A 91 13.31 -6.53 -3.14
C ALA A 91 14.47 -7.39 -3.66
N GLY A 92 14.53 -8.65 -3.22
CA GLY A 92 15.68 -9.50 -3.49
C GLY A 92 16.99 -8.87 -3.00
N ALA A 93 17.95 -8.67 -3.91
CA ALA A 93 19.23 -8.03 -3.60
C ALA A 93 19.16 -6.48 -3.60
N GLN A 94 18.05 -5.89 -4.06
CA GLN A 94 17.89 -4.45 -4.15
C GLN A 94 17.31 -3.87 -2.87
N ARG A 95 17.74 -2.65 -2.57
CA ARG A 95 17.28 -1.85 -1.43
C ARG A 95 17.14 -0.39 -1.85
N TRP A 96 16.04 0.23 -1.46
CA TRP A 96 15.83 1.66 -1.59
C TRP A 96 15.51 2.27 -0.23
N ASP A 97 16.34 3.23 0.16
CA ASP A 97 16.16 4.04 1.36
C ASP A 97 15.58 5.39 0.93
N VAL A 98 14.33 5.64 1.28
CA VAL A 98 13.59 6.80 0.79
C VAL A 98 13.20 7.69 1.96
N GLU A 99 13.77 8.89 2.00
CA GLU A 99 13.35 9.92 2.94
C GLU A 99 12.02 10.52 2.52
N LEU A 100 11.09 10.61 3.47
CA LEU A 100 9.78 11.18 3.21
C LEU A 100 9.82 12.70 3.36
N PRO A 101 9.13 13.43 2.48
CA PRO A 101 9.04 14.87 2.63
C PRO A 101 8.17 15.21 3.85
N ARG A 102 8.57 16.25 4.59
CA ARG A 102 7.98 16.60 5.89
C ARG A 102 6.56 17.18 5.77
N GLY A 103 6.20 17.77 4.62
CA GLY A 103 4.86 18.31 4.40
C GLY A 103 3.83 17.26 3.98
N ALA A 104 2.59 17.47 4.41
CA ALA A 104 1.45 16.65 3.97
C ALA A 104 1.13 16.82 2.48
N ALA A 105 1.50 17.95 1.86
CA ALA A 105 1.30 18.22 0.43
C ALA A 105 2.57 17.98 -0.40
N ASP A 106 3.69 17.65 0.24
CA ASP A 106 4.96 17.55 -0.44
C ASP A 106 5.11 16.17 -1.09
N ALA A 107 5.70 16.18 -2.28
CA ALA A 107 6.11 15.00 -3.00
C ALA A 107 7.51 15.21 -3.57
N VAL A 108 8.26 14.13 -3.62
CA VAL A 108 9.62 14.10 -4.16
C VAL A 108 9.70 13.01 -5.22
N LEU A 109 10.33 13.37 -6.33
CA LEU A 109 10.70 12.46 -7.40
C LEU A 109 12.22 12.27 -7.37
N LEU A 110 12.66 11.02 -7.32
CA LEU A 110 14.07 10.65 -7.27
C LEU A 110 14.36 9.62 -8.35
N GLU A 111 15.62 9.52 -8.72
CA GLU A 111 16.13 8.39 -9.51
C GLU A 111 17.26 7.73 -8.73
N GLN A 112 17.18 6.41 -8.56
CA GLN A 112 18.18 5.63 -7.85
C GLN A 112 18.30 4.25 -8.49
N HIS A 113 19.54 3.82 -8.80
CA HIS A 113 19.84 2.51 -9.38
C HIS A 113 19.05 2.18 -10.67
N GLY A 114 18.72 3.20 -11.46
CA GLY A 114 17.90 3.03 -12.69
C GLY A 114 16.39 2.87 -12.43
N SER A 115 15.96 3.08 -11.18
CA SER A 115 14.55 3.14 -10.78
C SER A 115 14.09 4.58 -10.64
N ARG A 116 12.84 4.85 -11.04
CA ARG A 116 12.13 6.10 -10.75
C ARG A 116 11.36 5.93 -9.45
N ILE A 117 11.50 6.89 -8.55
CA ILE A 117 10.92 6.83 -7.21
C ILE A 117 10.04 8.06 -6.99
N PHE A 118 8.84 7.82 -6.49
CA PHE A 118 7.95 8.84 -5.99
C PHE A 118 7.77 8.60 -4.49
N ALA A 119 7.89 9.64 -3.69
CA ALA A 119 7.56 9.62 -2.28
C ALA A 119 6.74 10.84 -1.92
N GLY A 120 5.56 10.63 -1.33
CA GLY A 120 4.66 11.73 -1.03
C GLY A 120 3.28 11.28 -0.62
N SER A 121 2.34 12.21 -0.65
CA SER A 121 0.95 11.95 -0.34
C SER A 121 0.15 11.64 -1.60
N VAL A 122 -0.61 10.56 -1.57
CA VAL A 122 -1.69 10.22 -2.50
C VAL A 122 -2.99 10.62 -1.83
N ALA A 123 -3.80 11.43 -2.50
CA ALA A 123 -5.03 11.91 -1.89
C ALA A 123 -6.12 10.82 -1.87
N THR A 124 -6.78 10.71 -0.73
CA THR A 124 -8.00 9.93 -0.50
C THR A 124 -9.21 10.86 -0.48
N ARG A 125 -10.42 10.33 -0.70
CA ARG A 125 -11.68 11.08 -0.81
C ARG A 125 -11.79 12.28 0.18
N PRO A 126 -12.15 13.49 -0.29
CA PRO A 126 -12.50 14.59 0.61
C PRO A 126 -13.76 14.22 1.41
N GLY A 127 -13.65 14.17 2.74
CA GLY A 127 -14.76 13.85 3.65
C GLY A 127 -14.44 12.81 4.72
N THR A 128 -13.31 12.09 4.63
CA THR A 128 -12.84 11.16 5.67
C THR A 128 -11.90 11.87 6.64
N ASP A 129 -12.36 12.25 7.83
CA ASP A 129 -11.62 12.54 9.08
C ASP A 129 -10.16 13.05 9.01
N GLY A 130 -9.80 13.85 8.01
CA GLY A 130 -8.41 14.29 7.78
C GLY A 130 -7.41 13.18 7.44
N VAL A 131 -7.82 12.01 6.92
CA VAL A 131 -6.86 10.95 6.55
C VAL A 131 -6.25 11.22 5.18
N VAL A 132 -4.92 11.11 5.07
CA VAL A 132 -4.15 11.15 3.81
C VAL A 132 -3.39 9.85 3.65
N LEU A 133 -3.35 9.29 2.44
CA LEU A 133 -2.54 8.12 2.15
C LEU A 133 -1.12 8.57 1.79
N LYS A 134 -0.11 8.18 2.56
CA LYS A 134 1.29 8.33 2.15
C LYS A 134 1.70 7.14 1.29
N ALA A 135 2.59 7.38 0.33
CA ALA A 135 3.09 6.36 -0.57
C ALA A 135 4.58 6.56 -0.89
N VAL A 136 5.30 5.44 -1.01
CA VAL A 136 6.55 5.33 -1.76
C VAL A 136 6.31 4.38 -2.91
N ILE A 137 6.57 4.83 -4.13
CA ILE A 137 6.35 4.09 -5.38
C ILE A 137 7.68 4.03 -6.10
N ILE A 138 8.11 2.82 -6.45
CA ILE A 138 9.35 2.55 -7.18
C ILE A 138 8.96 1.87 -8.47
N GLU A 139 9.21 2.52 -9.59
CA GLU A 139 9.12 1.90 -10.90
C GLU A 139 10.51 1.62 -11.43
N MET A 140 10.74 0.39 -11.88
CA MET A 140 12.05 -0.04 -12.35
C MET A 140 11.95 -0.96 -13.57
N PRO A 141 12.94 -0.94 -14.47
CA PRO A 141 13.07 -1.96 -15.49
C PRO A 141 13.26 -3.35 -14.86
N LYS A 142 12.65 -4.40 -15.42
CA LYS A 142 12.80 -5.79 -14.94
C LYS A 142 14.25 -6.24 -14.84
N LYS A 143 15.14 -5.75 -15.73
CA LYS A 143 16.58 -6.04 -15.70
C LYS A 143 17.29 -5.60 -14.40
N VAL A 144 16.75 -4.62 -13.67
CA VAL A 144 17.29 -4.19 -12.36
C VAL A 144 17.16 -5.31 -11.32
N LEU A 145 16.22 -6.24 -11.53
CA LEU A 145 15.86 -7.33 -10.64
C LEU A 145 16.66 -8.63 -10.94
N GLY A 146 17.55 -8.63 -11.93
CA GLY A 146 18.37 -9.79 -12.30
C GLY A 146 17.66 -10.79 -13.22
N GLY A 147 18.19 -12.02 -13.30
CA GLY A 147 17.91 -12.99 -14.37
C GLY A 147 16.44 -13.44 -14.52
N SER A 148 15.81 -13.97 -13.46
CA SER A 148 14.38 -14.35 -13.50
C SER A 148 13.45 -13.16 -13.24
N GLY A 149 13.96 -12.12 -12.60
CA GLY A 149 13.15 -11.00 -12.10
C GLY A 149 12.21 -11.38 -10.95
N ALA A 150 12.18 -12.63 -10.49
CA ALA A 150 11.42 -13.05 -9.32
C ALA A 150 12.09 -12.56 -8.03
N MET A 151 11.29 -12.08 -7.07
CA MET A 151 11.81 -11.45 -5.87
C MET A 151 10.86 -11.60 -4.68
N ASP A 152 11.45 -11.59 -3.50
CA ASP A 152 10.74 -11.47 -2.24
C ASP A 152 10.85 -10.02 -1.76
N ILE A 153 9.69 -9.41 -1.49
CA ILE A 153 9.58 -7.98 -1.20
C ILE A 153 9.07 -7.78 0.21
N TRP A 154 9.70 -6.88 0.94
CA TRP A 154 9.18 -6.37 2.20
C TRP A 154 9.64 -4.93 2.39
N ALA A 155 9.00 -4.22 3.31
CA ALA A 155 9.35 -2.85 3.60
C ALA A 155 9.39 -2.60 5.11
N GLU A 156 10.05 -1.53 5.49
CA GLU A 156 10.04 -1.01 6.84
C GLU A 156 9.90 0.50 6.79
N ARG A 157 9.21 1.04 7.79
CA ARG A 157 9.11 2.48 8.01
C ARG A 157 9.60 2.81 9.40
N VAL A 158 10.33 3.92 9.52
CA VAL A 158 10.76 4.47 10.80
C VAL A 158 9.80 5.57 11.19
N LEU A 159 9.07 5.34 12.28
CA LEU A 159 8.16 6.29 12.90
C LEU A 159 8.92 7.25 13.82
N HIS A 160 8.21 8.29 14.27
CA HIS A 160 8.69 9.16 15.33
C HIS A 160 9.05 8.36 16.59
N ALA A 161 10.12 8.75 17.29
CA ALA A 161 10.77 8.00 18.38
C ALA A 161 11.56 6.75 17.98
N GLY A 162 11.87 6.58 16.68
CA GLY A 162 12.75 5.50 16.19
C GLY A 162 12.08 4.13 16.14
N GLN A 163 10.76 4.08 16.34
CA GLN A 163 10.00 2.83 16.23
C GLN A 163 9.96 2.37 14.78
N ARG A 164 10.38 1.13 14.55
CA ARG A 164 10.29 0.47 13.26
C ARG A 164 8.91 -0.15 13.08
N GLN A 165 8.35 -0.07 11.88
CA GLN A 165 7.21 -0.89 11.48
C GLN A 165 7.52 -1.61 10.17
N ARG A 166 7.55 -2.94 10.26
CA ARG A 166 7.65 -3.83 9.10
C ARG A 166 6.33 -3.91 8.34
N VAL A 167 6.42 -4.10 7.03
CA VAL A 167 5.31 -4.30 6.10
C VAL A 167 5.68 -5.45 5.15
N GLY A 168 4.92 -6.52 5.18
CA GLY A 168 5.10 -7.70 4.31
C GLY A 168 3.80 -8.09 3.63
N SER A 169 3.44 -9.37 3.70
CA SER A 169 2.21 -9.88 3.08
C SER A 169 0.96 -9.40 3.84
N PRO A 170 -0.19 -9.28 3.16
CA PRO A 170 -1.43 -8.90 3.83
C PRO A 170 -1.95 -9.98 4.80
N PHE A 171 -1.46 -11.23 4.73
CA PHE A 171 -1.82 -12.28 5.69
C PHE A 171 -1.28 -11.97 7.08
N ILE A 172 0.03 -11.73 7.21
CA ILE A 172 0.62 -11.45 8.50
C ILE A 172 0.17 -10.08 9.01
N ALA A 173 0.00 -9.09 8.12
CA ALA A 173 -0.62 -7.81 8.45
C ALA A 173 -2.02 -7.95 9.08
N ALA A 174 -2.83 -8.94 8.66
CA ALA A 174 -4.11 -9.23 9.27
C ALA A 174 -3.98 -9.83 10.67
N LEU A 175 -3.02 -10.74 10.89
CA LEU A 175 -2.77 -11.37 12.19
C LEU A 175 -2.20 -10.40 13.22
N VAL A 176 -1.18 -9.61 12.86
CA VAL A 176 -0.54 -8.65 13.78
C VAL A 176 -1.50 -7.54 14.21
N ALA A 177 -2.49 -7.20 13.38
CA ALA A 177 -3.49 -6.21 13.73
C ALA A 177 -4.43 -6.65 14.86
N GLU A 178 -4.51 -7.95 15.14
CA GLU A 178 -5.38 -8.53 16.18
C GLU A 178 -4.61 -8.95 17.44
N ASP A 179 -3.27 -8.99 17.39
CA ASP A 179 -2.41 -9.40 18.50
C ASP A 179 -1.22 -8.44 18.67
N ALA A 180 -1.30 -7.59 19.70
CA ALA A 180 -0.27 -6.59 20.00
C ALA A 180 1.08 -7.19 20.42
N GLY A 181 1.10 -8.40 21.01
CA GLY A 181 2.33 -9.10 21.37
C GLY A 181 3.04 -9.63 20.12
N LEU A 182 2.28 -10.23 19.21
CA LEU A 182 2.77 -10.64 17.90
C LEU A 182 3.25 -9.43 17.09
N ALA A 183 2.49 -8.33 17.06
CA ALA A 183 2.86 -7.10 16.36
C ALA A 183 4.19 -6.52 16.85
N ARG A 184 4.41 -6.49 18.17
CA ARG A 184 5.67 -6.02 18.76
C ARG A 184 6.85 -6.86 18.31
N SER A 185 6.71 -8.18 18.29
CA SER A 185 7.79 -9.09 17.86
C SER A 185 8.06 -8.90 16.35
N TYR A 186 7.00 -8.93 15.55
CA TYR A 186 7.04 -8.75 14.10
C TYR A 186 7.75 -7.47 13.64
N HIS A 187 7.43 -6.34 14.27
CA HIS A 187 8.01 -5.05 13.90
C HIS A 187 9.50 -4.89 14.29
N ASN A 188 10.02 -5.72 15.20
CA ASN A 188 11.39 -5.63 15.70
C ASN A 188 12.38 -6.63 15.06
N ILE A 189 11.94 -7.48 14.14
CA ILE A 189 12.78 -8.52 13.53
C ILE A 189 12.80 -8.46 12.00
N SER A 190 13.80 -9.10 11.40
CA SER A 190 13.92 -9.34 9.96
C SER A 190 13.05 -10.53 9.54
N PRO A 191 12.54 -10.58 8.28
CA PRO A 191 11.87 -11.79 7.77
C PRO A 191 12.71 -13.07 7.91
N SER A 192 14.04 -12.98 7.90
CA SER A 192 14.94 -14.13 8.13
C SER A 192 14.68 -14.84 9.45
N ASP A 193 14.20 -14.11 10.46
CA ASP A 193 14.06 -14.60 11.83
C ASP A 193 12.63 -15.07 12.11
N ASP A 194 11.71 -14.89 11.15
CA ASP A 194 10.27 -15.11 11.33
C ASP A 194 9.93 -16.53 11.77
N ARG A 195 10.59 -17.53 11.18
CA ARG A 195 10.30 -18.94 11.49
C ARG A 195 10.70 -19.29 12.92
N GLU A 196 11.77 -18.71 13.42
CA GLU A 196 12.22 -18.93 14.79
C GLU A 196 11.36 -18.13 15.78
N MET A 197 11.11 -16.86 15.46
CA MET A 197 10.55 -15.89 16.41
C MET A 197 9.03 -15.79 16.39
N LEU A 198 8.37 -16.05 15.25
CA LEU A 198 6.93 -15.79 15.06
C LEU A 198 6.09 -17.06 14.85
N MET A 199 6.70 -18.21 14.54
CA MET A 199 5.97 -19.42 14.15
C MET A 199 4.88 -19.81 15.16
N GLU A 200 5.23 -19.87 16.45
CA GLU A 200 4.26 -20.25 17.49
C GLU A 200 3.09 -19.26 17.57
N GLY A 201 3.39 -17.95 17.58
CA GLY A 201 2.37 -16.90 17.65
C GLY A 201 1.46 -16.89 16.42
N VAL A 202 2.02 -17.08 15.22
CA VAL A 202 1.26 -17.15 13.97
C VAL A 202 0.38 -18.39 13.93
N VAL A 203 0.90 -19.56 14.33
CA VAL A 203 0.10 -20.80 14.45
C VAL A 203 -1.06 -20.59 15.42
N LYS A 204 -0.80 -20.02 16.60
CA LYS A 204 -1.83 -19.75 17.61
C LYS A 204 -2.92 -18.81 17.06
N ALA A 205 -2.53 -17.72 16.38
CA ALA A 205 -3.45 -16.75 15.82
C ALA A 205 -4.32 -17.36 14.70
N ILE A 206 -3.74 -18.13 13.78
CA ILE A 206 -4.48 -18.82 12.71
C ILE A 206 -5.43 -19.87 13.31
N ALA A 207 -4.96 -20.68 14.27
CA ALA A 207 -5.80 -21.69 14.90
C ALA A 207 -6.99 -21.06 15.64
N ALA A 208 -6.79 -19.92 16.30
CA ALA A 208 -7.87 -19.17 16.94
C ALA A 208 -8.93 -18.69 15.93
N LYS A 209 -8.50 -18.14 14.78
CA LYS A 209 -9.41 -17.77 13.68
C LYS A 209 -10.16 -18.98 13.12
N GLY A 210 -9.45 -20.08 12.87
CA GLY A 210 -10.03 -21.34 12.40
C GLY A 210 -11.10 -21.88 13.34
N ARG A 211 -10.83 -21.94 14.65
CA ARG A 211 -11.81 -22.34 15.67
C ARG A 211 -13.03 -21.44 15.71
N LYS A 212 -12.83 -20.12 15.65
CA LYS A 212 -13.93 -19.13 15.65
C LYS A 212 -14.88 -19.32 14.45
N SER A 213 -14.35 -19.79 13.32
CA SER A 213 -15.16 -20.03 12.12
C SER A 213 -15.91 -21.36 12.11
N GLY A 214 -15.52 -22.32 12.98
CA GLY A 214 -16.15 -23.64 13.07
C GLY A 214 -15.93 -24.57 11.87
N MET A 215 -15.14 -24.17 10.87
CA MET A 215 -15.05 -24.88 9.58
C MET A 215 -13.75 -25.66 9.36
N ALA A 216 -12.69 -25.38 10.12
CA ALA A 216 -11.47 -26.18 10.06
C ALA A 216 -11.66 -27.47 10.87
N GLY A 217 -11.71 -28.64 10.22
CA GLY A 217 -11.86 -29.93 10.90
C GLY A 217 -10.73 -30.25 11.89
N ASP A 218 -9.53 -29.71 11.65
CA ASP A 218 -8.42 -29.65 12.61
C ASP A 218 -7.74 -28.26 12.49
N PRO A 219 -8.16 -27.27 13.30
CA PRO A 219 -7.65 -25.91 13.23
C PRO A 219 -6.14 -25.81 13.53
N ASP A 220 -5.60 -26.69 14.37
CA ASP A 220 -4.19 -26.66 14.77
C ASP A 220 -3.28 -27.21 13.67
N ALA A 221 -3.66 -28.34 13.07
CA ALA A 221 -2.92 -28.87 11.93
C ALA A 221 -3.04 -27.95 10.70
N TYR A 222 -4.20 -27.34 10.49
CA TYR A 222 -4.38 -26.31 9.46
C TYR A 222 -3.43 -25.13 9.69
N ALA A 223 -3.42 -24.59 10.91
CA ALA A 223 -2.60 -23.45 11.27
C ALA A 223 -1.10 -23.71 11.10
N ARG A 224 -0.60 -24.87 11.52
CA ARG A 224 0.81 -25.25 11.32
C ARG A 224 1.20 -25.29 9.84
N ARG A 225 0.37 -25.89 8.99
CA ARG A 225 0.62 -25.96 7.55
C ARG A 225 0.58 -24.58 6.90
N LEU A 226 -0.37 -23.73 7.30
CA LEU A 226 -0.50 -22.39 6.75
C LEU A 226 0.65 -21.48 7.21
N ALA A 227 0.97 -21.46 8.50
CA ALA A 227 2.09 -20.67 9.05
C ALA A 227 3.43 -21.04 8.38
N SER A 228 3.65 -22.34 8.13
CA SER A 228 4.86 -22.82 7.44
C SER A 228 5.02 -22.28 6.02
N ARG A 229 3.90 -21.95 5.35
CA ARG A 229 3.87 -21.35 4.01
C ARG A 229 3.90 -19.82 4.04
N LEU A 230 3.32 -19.20 5.06
CA LEU A 230 3.26 -17.75 5.18
C LEU A 230 4.54 -17.12 5.73
N LEU A 231 5.37 -17.90 6.44
CA LEU A 231 6.66 -17.43 6.95
C LEU A 231 7.80 -17.95 6.05
N PRO A 232 8.83 -17.14 5.76
CA PRO A 232 8.98 -15.73 6.17
C PRO A 232 7.96 -14.81 5.50
N ASP A 233 7.57 -13.73 6.18
CA ASP A 233 6.59 -12.78 5.69
C ASP A 233 7.19 -11.82 4.67
N VAL A 234 7.08 -12.22 3.41
CA VAL A 234 7.48 -11.45 2.24
C VAL A 234 6.37 -11.50 1.20
N LEU A 235 6.25 -10.45 0.40
CA LEU A 235 5.42 -10.43 -0.80
C LEU A 235 6.26 -10.98 -1.95
N HIS A 236 6.03 -12.24 -2.30
CA HIS A 236 6.65 -12.84 -3.48
C HIS A 236 6.08 -12.22 -4.75
N TYR A 237 6.93 -11.86 -5.71
CA TYR A 237 6.52 -11.37 -7.02
C TYR A 237 7.48 -11.85 -8.11
N ASP A 238 6.90 -12.43 -9.16
CA ASP A 238 7.56 -12.88 -10.37
C ASP A 238 6.90 -12.21 -11.59
N PRO A 239 7.63 -11.37 -12.32
CA PRO A 239 7.11 -10.64 -13.49
C PRO A 239 6.84 -11.54 -14.70
N GLN A 240 7.22 -12.82 -14.66
CA GLN A 240 6.89 -13.81 -15.69
C GLN A 240 5.46 -14.36 -15.52
N TRP A 241 4.87 -14.21 -14.34
CA TRP A 241 3.52 -14.64 -14.04
C TRP A 241 2.57 -13.44 -13.93
N PRO A 242 1.26 -13.63 -14.23
CA PRO A 242 0.28 -12.59 -13.95
C PRO A 242 0.32 -12.19 -12.49
N SER A 243 0.31 -10.89 -12.20
CA SER A 243 0.15 -10.43 -10.82
C SER A 243 -1.26 -10.78 -10.35
N GLY A 244 -1.37 -11.31 -9.14
CA GLY A 244 -2.67 -11.42 -8.51
C GLY A 244 -2.64 -12.06 -7.15
N PHE A 245 -3.61 -11.67 -6.33
CA PHE A 245 -3.82 -12.15 -4.98
C PHE A 245 -5.15 -12.90 -4.91
N THR A 246 -5.13 -14.17 -5.32
CA THR A 246 -6.32 -15.02 -5.47
C THR A 246 -6.26 -16.24 -4.56
N PHE A 247 -7.33 -17.03 -4.53
CA PHE A 247 -7.34 -18.32 -3.83
C PHE A 247 -6.39 -19.36 -4.45
N ALA A 248 -6.10 -19.25 -5.74
CA ALA A 248 -5.30 -20.24 -6.48
C ALA A 248 -3.81 -19.88 -6.52
N ALA A 249 -3.49 -18.58 -6.56
CA ALA A 249 -2.12 -18.10 -6.68
C ALA A 249 -1.97 -16.72 -6.02
N GLN A 250 -0.77 -16.48 -5.51
CA GLN A 250 -0.33 -15.23 -4.92
C GLN A 250 0.97 -14.84 -5.62
N ASN A 251 0.90 -13.83 -6.48
CA ASN A 251 2.04 -13.29 -7.20
C ASN A 251 1.96 -11.77 -7.18
N GLY A 252 2.73 -11.15 -6.29
CA GLY A 252 2.61 -9.75 -5.97
C GLY A 252 1.22 -9.41 -5.43
N ARG A 253 0.87 -8.14 -5.55
CA ARG A 253 -0.44 -7.61 -5.17
C ARG A 253 -0.68 -6.35 -5.97
N HIS A 254 -1.78 -6.35 -6.71
CA HIS A 254 -2.23 -5.18 -7.42
C HIS A 254 -3.17 -4.36 -6.51
N PRO A 255 -3.05 -3.02 -6.49
CA PRO A 255 -3.82 -2.17 -5.57
C PRO A 255 -5.33 -2.19 -5.81
N GLU A 256 -5.77 -2.59 -7.00
CA GLU A 256 -7.19 -2.80 -7.29
C GLU A 256 -7.74 -4.15 -6.81
N GLU A 257 -6.95 -4.98 -6.13
CA GLU A 257 -7.43 -6.27 -5.64
C GLU A 257 -8.12 -6.16 -4.28
N VAL A 258 -9.23 -6.89 -4.11
CA VAL A 258 -9.87 -7.06 -2.79
C VAL A 258 -9.19 -8.23 -2.07
N SER A 259 -7.93 -8.02 -1.66
CA SER A 259 -7.13 -9.06 -1.01
C SER A 259 -7.75 -9.51 0.32
N ASP A 260 -8.51 -8.65 1.01
CA ASP A 260 -9.07 -8.95 2.34
C ASP A 260 -10.03 -10.13 2.34
N LEU A 261 -10.82 -10.30 1.27
CA LEU A 261 -11.68 -11.47 1.09
C LEU A 261 -10.84 -12.76 1.07
N VAL A 262 -9.79 -12.78 0.25
CA VAL A 262 -8.89 -13.93 0.10
C VAL A 262 -8.12 -14.19 1.39
N VAL A 263 -7.55 -13.13 1.98
CA VAL A 263 -6.81 -13.19 3.24
C VAL A 263 -7.67 -13.74 4.37
N ASN A 264 -8.84 -13.13 4.61
CA ASN A 264 -9.69 -13.53 5.71
C ASN A 264 -10.19 -14.96 5.53
N THR A 265 -10.57 -15.33 4.31
CA THR A 265 -11.05 -16.69 4.01
C THR A 265 -9.98 -17.75 4.19
N ILE A 266 -8.74 -17.47 3.78
CA ILE A 266 -7.61 -18.39 4.01
C ILE A 266 -7.28 -18.44 5.51
N LEU A 267 -7.19 -17.30 6.21
CA LEU A 267 -6.84 -17.33 7.64
C LEU A 267 -7.89 -18.02 8.52
N SER A 268 -9.18 -17.92 8.17
CA SER A 268 -10.26 -18.63 8.87
C SER A 268 -10.47 -20.06 8.38
N GLY A 269 -10.02 -20.40 7.16
CA GLY A 269 -10.36 -21.65 6.49
C GLY A 269 -11.82 -21.72 6.01
N SER A 270 -12.51 -20.58 5.88
CA SER A 270 -13.92 -20.51 5.48
C SER A 270 -14.31 -19.14 4.91
N PRO A 271 -15.31 -19.05 4.00
CA PRO A 271 -15.66 -17.80 3.33
C PRO A 271 -15.92 -16.66 4.33
N ALA A 272 -15.17 -15.57 4.20
CA ALA A 272 -15.31 -14.39 5.03
C ALA A 272 -15.60 -13.16 4.17
N PRO A 273 -16.43 -12.20 4.61
CA PRO A 273 -16.68 -10.99 3.84
C PRO A 273 -15.38 -10.18 3.64
N GLY A 274 -15.22 -9.59 2.46
CA GLY A 274 -14.16 -8.61 2.20
C GLY A 274 -14.50 -7.25 2.82
N SER A 275 -13.49 -6.43 3.08
CA SER A 275 -13.70 -5.02 3.45
C SER A 275 -13.83 -4.13 2.21
N PRO A 276 -14.55 -3.00 2.31
CA PRO A 276 -14.56 -1.99 1.25
C PRO A 276 -13.15 -1.51 0.92
N LYS A 277 -12.87 -1.25 -0.35
CA LYS A 277 -11.56 -0.74 -0.80
C LYS A 277 -11.31 0.68 -0.29
N ALA A 278 -10.04 0.98 -0.05
CA ALA A 278 -9.60 2.38 -0.01
C ALA A 278 -9.83 3.01 -1.40
N ASP A 279 -10.32 4.26 -1.42
CA ASP A 279 -10.58 5.02 -2.64
C ASP A 279 -9.25 5.54 -3.23
N VAL A 280 -8.56 4.66 -3.96
CA VAL A 280 -7.29 4.95 -4.62
C VAL A 280 -7.44 4.61 -6.10
N ARG A 281 -7.14 5.57 -6.98
CA ARG A 281 -7.18 5.37 -8.43
C ARG A 281 -5.79 5.13 -8.99
N LEU A 282 -5.70 4.16 -9.90
CA LEU A 282 -4.51 3.97 -10.70
C LEU A 282 -4.39 5.01 -11.81
N GLN A 283 -3.18 5.52 -11.98
CA GLN A 283 -2.76 6.30 -13.13
C GLN A 283 -2.06 5.40 -14.15
N THR A 284 -2.24 5.72 -15.43
CA THR A 284 -1.47 5.13 -16.52
C THR A 284 -0.01 5.61 -16.52
N PRO A 285 0.31 6.92 -16.38
CA PRO A 285 1.69 7.34 -16.21
C PRO A 285 2.16 7.16 -14.77
N PHE A 286 3.47 6.97 -14.60
CA PHE A 286 4.12 7.12 -13.30
C PHE A 286 4.00 8.57 -12.80
N PRO A 287 3.68 8.82 -11.51
CA PRO A 287 3.42 7.83 -10.46
C PRO A 287 2.06 7.14 -10.58
N PHE A 288 2.00 5.83 -10.33
CA PHE A 288 0.81 4.99 -10.57
C PHE A 288 -0.42 5.31 -9.71
N PHE A 289 -0.35 6.22 -8.75
CA PHE A 289 -1.44 6.48 -7.80
C PHE A 289 -1.82 7.96 -7.78
N SER A 290 -3.13 8.25 -7.75
CA SER A 290 -3.61 9.63 -7.64
C SER A 290 -4.91 9.80 -6.89
N ARG A 291 -5.22 11.09 -6.64
CA ARG A 291 -6.49 11.58 -6.10
C ARG A 291 -7.67 11.17 -6.98
N HIS A 292 -8.75 10.74 -6.34
CA HIS A 292 -10.08 10.85 -6.94
C HIS A 292 -10.64 12.24 -6.62
N ASP A 293 -10.76 13.11 -7.62
CA ASP A 293 -11.57 14.31 -7.50
C ASP A 293 -13.02 13.93 -7.78
N SER A 294 -13.87 13.98 -6.76
CA SER A 294 -15.30 14.01 -7.02
C SER A 294 -15.59 15.29 -7.79
N ALA A 295 -16.05 15.16 -9.03
CA ALA A 295 -16.63 16.28 -9.77
C ALA A 295 -17.66 16.98 -8.88
N ALA A 296 -17.59 18.30 -8.89
CA ALA A 296 -18.47 19.23 -8.20
C ALA A 296 -19.93 19.11 -8.65
#